data_AF-A0A7S0C796-F1
#
_entry.id   AF-A0A7S0C796-F1
#
_cell.length_a   1.000
_cell.length_b   1.000
_cell.length_c   1.000
_cell.angle_alpha   90.00
_cell.angle_beta   90.00
_cell.angle_gamma   90.00
#
_symmetry.space_group_name_H-M   'P 1'
#
loop_
_entity.id
_entity.type
_entity.pdbx_description
1 polymer ?
#
loop_
_entity_poly.entity_id
_entity_poly.type
_entity_poly.pdbx_seq_one_letter_code
_entity_poly.pdbx_strand_id
1 'polypeptide(L)'
;ERLPQRAASALEQFVFKPFHLHFGDGGKTFSLVMFAPLRTLFSILMYIEGDLESLDKTLIPLALEVDSLTISTTVDNSFANFARCGSSIGAEVCLLLSNYTDDNNIKKQLIEKGWKLVQIAMQTANKCGSHQTAYIETKPVHDKLALALDFVCLL
;
A
#
# COMPACT_ATOMS: atom_id res chain seq x y z
N GLU A 1 -20.97 -18.70 -0.48
CA GLU A 1 -20.32 -17.63 0.31
C GLU A 1 -19.05 -17.20 -0.42
N ARG A 2 -18.92 -15.90 -0.72
CA ARG A 2 -17.79 -15.36 -1.51
C ARG A 2 -16.61 -15.07 -0.58
N LEU A 3 -15.47 -15.68 -0.88
CA LEU A 3 -14.22 -15.65 -0.08
C LEU A 3 -13.73 -14.24 0.31
N PRO A 4 -13.89 -13.17 -0.49
CA PRO A 4 -13.19 -11.91 -0.20
C PRO A 4 -13.89 -10.99 0.81
N GLN A 5 -15.22 -11.07 0.99
CA GLN A 5 -15.86 -10.49 2.19
C GLN A 5 -15.27 -11.07 3.50
N ARG A 6 -14.69 -12.28 3.44
CA ARG A 6 -13.99 -12.88 4.58
C ARG A 6 -12.61 -12.28 4.81
N ALA A 7 -11.91 -11.74 3.80
CA ALA A 7 -10.52 -11.29 3.97
C ALA A 7 -10.41 -9.96 4.72
N ALA A 8 -11.12 -8.90 4.30
CA ALA A 8 -11.16 -7.65 5.06
C ALA A 8 -11.86 -7.84 6.41
N SER A 9 -12.93 -8.64 6.46
CA SER A 9 -13.57 -9.00 7.73
C SER A 9 -12.63 -9.79 8.64
N ALA A 10 -11.82 -10.71 8.11
CA ALA A 10 -10.82 -11.45 8.89
C ALA A 10 -9.70 -10.54 9.37
N LEU A 11 -9.20 -9.63 8.53
CA LEU A 11 -8.19 -8.66 8.94
C LEU A 11 -8.72 -7.79 10.08
N GLU A 12 -9.97 -7.33 9.98
CA GLU A 12 -10.64 -6.61 11.05
C GLU A 12 -10.79 -7.46 12.32
N GLN A 13 -11.36 -8.67 12.20
CA GLN A 13 -11.72 -9.52 13.33
C GLN A 13 -10.52 -10.13 14.05
N PHE A 14 -9.47 -10.50 13.31
CA PHE A 14 -8.33 -11.25 13.86
C PHE A 14 -7.08 -10.40 14.06
N VAL A 15 -6.98 -9.21 13.45
CA VAL A 15 -5.82 -8.33 13.62
C VAL A 15 -6.21 -7.01 14.26
N PHE A 16 -7.12 -6.24 13.66
CA PHE A 16 -7.35 -4.85 14.08
C PHE A 16 -8.18 -4.73 15.35
N LYS A 17 -9.25 -5.53 15.50
CA LYS A 17 -10.08 -5.56 16.70
C LYS A 17 -9.30 -6.10 17.92
N PRO A 18 -8.58 -7.23 17.85
CA PRO A 18 -7.75 -7.70 18.97
C PRO A 18 -6.66 -6.70 19.34
N PHE A 19 -6.07 -6.00 18.36
CA PHE A 19 -5.13 -4.92 18.61
C PHE A 19 -5.76 -3.81 19.46
N HIS A 20 -6.92 -3.27 19.06
CA HIS A 20 -7.64 -2.26 19.85
C HIS A 20 -8.00 -2.75 21.26
N LEU A 21 -8.44 -4.01 21.38
CA LEU A 21 -8.77 -4.59 22.69
C LEU A 21 -7.55 -4.72 23.60
N HIS A 22 -6.38 -5.04 23.05
CA HIS A 22 -5.15 -5.20 23.83
C HIS A 22 -4.51 -3.87 24.22
N PHE A 23 -4.46 -2.93 23.28
CA PHE A 23 -3.72 -1.67 23.45
C PHE A 23 -4.59 -0.51 23.93
N GLY A 24 -5.92 -0.62 23.84
CA GLY A 24 -6.88 0.43 24.16
C GLY A 24 -6.83 1.61 23.18
N ASP A 25 -7.70 2.59 23.42
CA ASP A 25 -7.70 3.84 22.67
C ASP A 25 -6.39 4.60 22.92
N GLY A 26 -5.63 4.86 21.84
CA GLY A 26 -4.36 5.58 21.89
C GLY A 26 -3.12 4.70 22.10
N GLY A 27 -3.27 3.38 22.17
CA GLY A 27 -2.12 2.49 22.26
C GLY A 27 -1.30 2.44 20.96
N LYS A 28 0.00 2.17 21.09
CA LYS A 28 0.98 2.31 20.00
C LYS A 28 1.85 1.07 19.88
N THR A 29 2.11 0.68 18.64
CA THR A 29 3.19 -0.24 18.28
C THR A 29 3.87 0.29 17.03
N PHE A 30 5.13 -0.08 16.82
CA PHE A 30 5.87 0.29 15.61
C PHE A 30 5.20 -0.26 14.33
N SER A 31 4.42 -1.34 14.42
CA SER A 31 3.73 -1.95 13.27
C SER A 31 2.36 -1.34 12.96
N LEU A 32 1.81 -0.46 13.81
CA LEU A 32 0.46 0.11 13.64
C LEU A 32 0.34 0.91 12.34
N VAL A 33 1.44 1.55 11.94
CA VAL A 33 1.54 2.31 10.68
C VAL A 33 1.30 1.44 9.44
N MET A 34 1.43 0.12 9.54
CA MET A 34 1.17 -0.81 8.43
C MET A 34 -0.32 -1.12 8.24
N PHE A 35 -1.17 -0.86 9.23
CA PHE A 35 -2.58 -1.25 9.17
C PHE A 35 -3.33 -0.50 8.07
N ALA A 36 -3.11 0.81 7.95
CA ALA A 36 -3.77 1.61 6.92
C ALA A 36 -3.34 1.19 5.49
N PRO A 37 -2.04 1.08 5.14
CA PRO A 37 -1.63 0.56 3.83
C PRO A 37 -2.22 -0.82 3.51
N LEU A 38 -2.20 -1.75 4.46
CA LEU A 38 -2.75 -3.09 4.27
C LEU A 38 -4.26 -3.03 4.05
N ARG A 39 -5.00 -2.32 4.91
CA ARG A 39 -6.46 -2.18 4.78
C ARG A 39 -6.83 -1.62 3.41
N THR A 40 -6.15 -0.55 2.98
CA THR A 40 -6.40 0.06 1.67
C THR A 40 -6.11 -0.91 0.52
N LEU A 41 -4.98 -1.62 0.56
CA LEU A 41 -4.66 -2.61 -0.47
C LEU A 41 -5.74 -3.69 -0.56
N PHE A 42 -6.17 -4.26 0.58
CA PHE A 42 -7.22 -5.28 0.60
C PHE A 42 -8.55 -4.76 0.08
N SER A 43 -8.96 -3.53 0.44
CA SER A 43 -10.18 -2.92 -0.09
C SER A 43 -10.15 -2.78 -1.61
N ILE A 44 -9.01 -2.40 -2.19
CA ILE A 44 -8.85 -2.29 -3.65
C ILE A 44 -8.89 -3.68 -4.31
N LEU A 45 -8.18 -4.67 -3.75
CA LEU A 45 -8.16 -6.02 -4.30
C LEU A 45 -9.54 -6.68 -4.27
N MET A 46 -10.30 -6.51 -3.19
CA MET A 46 -11.68 -7.00 -3.11
C MET A 46 -12.61 -6.35 -4.14
N TYR A 47 -12.38 -5.08 -4.46
CA TYR A 47 -13.11 -4.42 -5.54
C TYR A 47 -12.73 -5.00 -6.92
N ILE A 48 -11.43 -5.21 -7.17
CA ILE A 48 -10.93 -5.84 -8.41
C ILE A 48 -11.51 -7.25 -8.61
N GLU A 49 -11.63 -8.03 -7.53
CA GLU A 49 -12.17 -9.39 -7.55
C GLU A 49 -13.70 -9.44 -7.67
N GLY A 50 -14.38 -8.30 -7.59
CA GLY A 50 -15.85 -8.19 -7.74
C GLY A 50 -16.64 -8.46 -6.47
N ASP A 51 -16.00 -8.43 -5.30
CA ASP A 51 -16.64 -8.64 -4.00
C ASP A 51 -17.12 -7.38 -3.31
N LEU A 52 -16.62 -6.24 -3.77
CA LEU A 52 -17.20 -4.93 -3.48
C LEU A 52 -17.83 -4.38 -4.76
N GLU A 53 -19.06 -3.89 -4.67
CA GLU A 53 -19.76 -3.26 -5.81
C GLU A 53 -19.14 -1.90 -6.18
N SER A 54 -18.51 -1.24 -5.21
CA SER A 54 -17.87 0.07 -5.40
C SER A 54 -16.64 0.22 -4.53
N LEU A 55 -15.65 0.93 -5.05
CA LEU A 55 -14.48 1.36 -4.29
C LEU A 55 -14.83 2.55 -3.38
N ASP A 56 -14.36 2.53 -2.14
CA ASP A 56 -14.54 3.64 -1.20
C ASP A 56 -13.84 4.91 -1.74
N LYS A 57 -14.62 5.97 -1.96
CA LYS A 57 -14.16 7.23 -2.55
C LYS A 57 -13.18 7.98 -1.64
N THR A 58 -13.11 7.63 -0.35
CA THR A 58 -12.17 8.23 0.60
C THR A 58 -10.73 7.72 0.43
N LEU A 59 -10.53 6.60 -0.28
CA LEU A 59 -9.20 5.99 -0.44
C LEU A 59 -8.24 6.87 -1.26
N ILE A 60 -8.73 7.57 -2.28
CA ILE A 60 -7.90 8.49 -3.10
C ILE A 60 -7.42 9.69 -2.26
N PRO A 61 -8.31 10.47 -1.61
CA PRO A 61 -7.89 11.54 -0.70
C PRO A 61 -6.91 11.05 0.36
N LEU A 62 -7.22 9.91 1.00
CA LEU A 62 -6.34 9.30 2.00
C LEU A 62 -4.96 9.01 1.41
N ALA A 63 -4.88 8.37 0.23
CA ALA A 63 -3.60 8.04 -0.40
C ALA A 63 -2.80 9.27 -0.83
N LEU A 64 -3.43 10.43 -1.02
CA LEU A 64 -2.76 11.69 -1.41
C LEU A 64 -2.25 12.52 -0.23
N GLU A 65 -2.73 12.29 1.00
CA GLU A 65 -2.21 12.98 2.19
C GLU A 65 -0.69 12.81 2.34
N VAL A 66 0.04 13.86 2.71
CA VAL A 66 1.52 13.86 2.67
C VAL A 66 2.13 12.70 3.48
N ASP A 67 1.60 12.47 4.68
CA ASP A 67 2.15 11.48 5.61
C ASP A 67 1.47 10.11 5.50
N SER A 68 0.41 9.97 4.70
CA SER A 68 -0.25 8.68 4.53
C SER A 68 0.62 7.73 3.72
N LEU A 69 0.58 6.44 4.06
CA LEU A 69 1.36 5.37 3.41
C LEU A 69 2.88 5.54 3.51
N THR A 70 3.38 6.61 4.14
CA THR A 70 4.80 6.83 4.42
C THR A 70 5.17 6.06 5.67
N ILE A 71 6.14 5.16 5.53
CA ILE A 71 6.57 4.24 6.58
C ILE A 71 8.02 4.55 6.90
N SER A 72 8.35 4.61 8.20
CA SER A 72 9.73 4.88 8.62
C SER A 72 10.65 3.75 8.16
N THR A 73 11.89 4.09 7.81
CA THR A 73 12.90 3.13 7.34
C THR A 73 13.07 1.92 8.27
N THR A 74 12.95 2.11 9.58
CA THR A 74 13.04 1.03 10.57
C THR A 74 11.90 0.02 10.42
N VAL A 75 10.67 0.50 10.28
CA VAL A 75 9.50 -0.37 10.06
C VAL A 75 9.62 -1.05 8.71
N ASP A 76 10.04 -0.32 7.69
CA ASP A 76 10.18 -0.82 6.33
C ASP A 76 11.20 -1.96 6.23
N ASN A 77 12.38 -1.78 6.83
CA ASN A 77 13.39 -2.84 6.95
C ASN A 77 12.86 -4.07 7.72
N SER A 78 12.10 -3.84 8.79
CA SER A 78 11.55 -4.94 9.58
C SER A 78 10.57 -5.77 8.76
N PHE A 79 9.69 -5.09 8.01
CA PHE A 79 8.68 -5.74 7.18
C PHE A 79 9.24 -6.37 5.91
N ALA A 80 10.33 -5.86 5.35
CA ALA A 80 11.01 -6.45 4.19
C ALA A 80 11.40 -7.93 4.40
N ASN A 81 11.63 -8.36 5.65
CA ASN A 81 11.87 -9.77 5.95
C ASN A 81 10.65 -10.69 5.68
N PHE A 82 9.45 -10.12 5.57
CA PHE A 82 8.22 -10.81 5.18
C PHE A 82 7.92 -10.66 3.69
N ALA A 83 8.96 -10.52 2.85
CA ALA A 83 8.87 -10.36 1.41
C ALA A 83 8.20 -9.08 0.90
N ARG A 84 7.62 -8.22 1.74
CA ARG A 84 7.13 -6.89 1.34
C ARG A 84 7.30 -5.88 2.47
N CYS A 85 7.75 -4.67 2.14
CA CYS A 85 7.79 -3.57 3.10
C CYS A 85 6.58 -2.64 2.94
N GLY A 86 6.39 -1.74 3.90
CA GLY A 86 5.29 -0.79 3.90
C GLY A 86 5.31 0.16 2.72
N SER A 87 6.49 0.67 2.34
CA SER A 87 6.62 1.50 1.14
C SER A 87 6.28 0.74 -0.14
N SER A 88 6.58 -0.56 -0.24
CA SER A 88 6.19 -1.38 -1.41
C SER A 88 4.67 -1.54 -1.52
N ILE A 89 3.97 -1.64 -0.38
CA ILE A 89 2.51 -1.74 -0.32
C ILE A 89 1.89 -0.38 -0.65
N GLY A 90 2.40 0.70 -0.06
CA GLY A 90 1.95 2.07 -0.36
C GLY A 90 2.12 2.43 -1.83
N ALA A 91 3.24 2.05 -2.45
CA ALA A 91 3.47 2.25 -3.88
C ALA A 91 2.42 1.52 -4.75
N GLU A 92 2.10 0.27 -4.42
CA GLU A 92 1.08 -0.48 -5.14
C GLU A 92 -0.32 0.11 -4.96
N VAL A 93 -0.66 0.54 -3.74
CA VAL A 93 -1.91 1.27 -3.48
C VAL A 93 -2.03 2.49 -4.39
N CYS A 94 -0.99 3.33 -4.46
CA CYS A 94 -1.00 4.51 -5.34
C CYS A 94 -1.17 4.13 -6.82
N LEU A 95 -0.44 3.11 -7.29
CA LEU A 95 -0.53 2.63 -8.66
C LEU A 95 -1.96 2.13 -8.98
N LEU A 96 -2.54 1.31 -8.11
CA LEU A 96 -3.88 0.77 -8.34
C LEU A 96 -4.92 1.89 -8.34
N LEU A 97 -4.89 2.81 -7.37
CA LEU A 97 -5.82 3.93 -7.29
C LEU A 97 -5.72 4.87 -8.50
N SER A 98 -4.54 5.03 -9.09
CA SER A 98 -4.36 5.85 -10.30
C SER A 98 -5.14 5.32 -11.51
N ASN A 99 -5.44 4.01 -11.55
CA ASN A 99 -6.26 3.40 -12.60
C ASN A 99 -7.77 3.60 -12.38
N TYR A 100 -8.17 4.09 -11.20
CA TYR A 100 -9.57 4.30 -10.80
C TYR A 100 -9.95 5.77 -10.71
N THR A 101 -9.18 6.64 -11.35
CA THR A 101 -9.50 8.07 -11.47
C THR A 101 -9.32 8.56 -12.90
N ASP A 102 -10.29 9.34 -13.36
CA ASP A 102 -10.23 10.03 -14.65
C ASP A 102 -9.61 11.42 -14.53
N ASP A 103 -9.37 11.91 -13.31
CA ASP A 103 -8.70 13.18 -13.07
C ASP A 103 -7.18 13.02 -13.29
N ASN A 104 -6.67 13.64 -14.35
CA ASN A 104 -5.26 13.57 -14.72
C ASN A 104 -4.32 14.15 -13.66
N ASN A 105 -4.75 15.17 -12.90
CA ASN A 105 -3.94 15.75 -11.84
C ASN A 105 -3.85 14.81 -10.64
N ILE A 106 -4.97 14.21 -10.23
CA ILE A 106 -4.99 13.16 -9.18
C ILE A 106 -4.13 11.96 -9.62
N LYS A 107 -4.31 11.51 -10.86
CA LYS A 107 -3.52 10.41 -11.44
C LYS A 107 -2.02 10.69 -11.35
N LYS A 108 -1.59 11.88 -11.79
CA LYS A 108 -0.19 12.30 -11.71
C LYS A 108 0.33 12.31 -10.27
N GLN A 109 -0.40 12.88 -9.32
CA GLN A 109 0.01 12.93 -7.92
C GLN A 109 0.14 11.51 -7.31
N LEU A 110 -0.79 10.60 -7.62
CA LEU A 110 -0.71 9.21 -7.19
C LEU A 110 0.52 8.51 -7.78
N ILE A 111 0.78 8.66 -9.08
CA ILE A 111 1.95 8.07 -9.75
C ILE A 111 3.25 8.62 -9.16
N GLU A 112 3.37 9.94 -8.99
CA GLU A 112 4.56 10.57 -8.40
C GLU A 112 4.81 10.11 -6.95
N LYS A 113 3.75 10.02 -6.14
CA LYS A 113 3.86 9.52 -4.77
C LYS A 113 4.23 8.04 -4.75
N GLY A 114 3.57 7.22 -5.57
CA GLY A 114 3.88 5.80 -5.73
C GLY A 114 5.33 5.58 -6.15
N TRP A 115 5.83 6.40 -7.08
CA TRP A 115 7.22 6.36 -7.52
C TRP A 115 8.19 6.65 -6.39
N LYS A 116 7.96 7.69 -5.58
CA LYS A 116 8.80 7.99 -4.41
C LYS A 116 8.83 6.81 -3.43
N LEU A 117 7.67 6.22 -3.13
CA LEU A 117 7.56 5.07 -2.22
C LEU A 117 8.28 3.83 -2.77
N VAL A 118 8.13 3.54 -4.06
CA VAL A 118 8.77 2.36 -4.65
C VAL A 118 10.28 2.48 -4.68
N GLN A 119 10.83 3.69 -4.87
CA GLN A 119 12.27 3.91 -4.76
C GLN A 119 12.79 3.63 -3.35
N ILE A 120 12.06 4.05 -2.31
CA ILE A 120 12.38 3.70 -0.91
C ILE A 120 12.36 2.18 -0.71
N ALA A 121 11.32 1.51 -1.21
CA ALA A 121 11.17 0.07 -1.09
C ALA A 121 12.32 -0.70 -1.78
N MET A 122 12.69 -0.30 -3.00
CA MET A 122 13.81 -0.90 -3.75
C MET A 122 15.14 -0.70 -3.04
N GLN A 123 15.39 0.49 -2.48
CA GLN A 123 16.57 0.75 -1.66
C GLN A 123 16.60 -0.13 -0.41
N THR A 124 15.47 -0.28 0.28
CA THR A 124 15.31 -1.16 1.45
C THR A 124 15.57 -2.63 1.09
N ALA A 125 15.06 -3.09 -0.04
CA ALA A 125 15.25 -4.46 -0.50
C ALA A 125 16.69 -4.77 -0.95
N ASN A 126 17.41 -3.78 -1.46
CA ASN A 126 18.80 -3.95 -1.90
C ASN A 126 19.83 -3.93 -0.76
N LYS A 127 19.44 -3.59 0.47
CA LYS A 127 20.39 -3.44 1.60
C LYS A 127 20.91 -4.77 2.15
N CYS A 128 20.14 -5.85 2.06
CA CYS A 128 20.47 -7.12 2.70
C CYS A 128 20.09 -8.29 1.80
N GLY A 129 20.94 -9.32 1.72
CA GLY A 129 20.63 -10.54 0.94
C GLY A 129 19.35 -11.24 1.40
N SER A 130 18.98 -11.13 2.68
CA SER A 130 17.72 -11.66 3.21
C SER A 130 16.46 -10.96 2.66
N HIS A 131 16.61 -9.81 2.01
CA HIS A 131 15.50 -9.06 1.43
C HIS A 131 15.32 -9.30 -0.08
N GLN A 132 16.01 -10.31 -0.65
CA GLN A 132 15.90 -10.60 -2.09
C GLN A 132 14.45 -10.88 -2.52
N THR A 133 13.66 -11.54 -1.68
CA THR A 133 12.23 -11.75 -1.97
C THR A 133 11.47 -10.42 -1.99
N ALA A 134 11.78 -9.48 -1.10
CA ALA A 134 11.19 -8.14 -1.14
C ALA A 134 11.52 -7.36 -2.40
N TYR A 135 12.73 -7.56 -2.94
CA TYR A 135 13.08 -6.99 -4.24
C TYR A 135 12.22 -7.58 -5.35
N ILE A 136 12.09 -8.92 -5.39
CA ILE A 136 11.31 -9.64 -6.39
C ILE A 136 9.84 -9.18 -6.39
N GLU A 137 9.23 -9.04 -5.21
CA GLU A 137 7.83 -8.61 -5.08
C GLU A 137 7.63 -7.11 -5.39
N THR A 138 8.63 -6.27 -5.10
CA THR A 138 8.55 -4.82 -5.35
C THR A 138 8.77 -4.48 -6.82
N LYS A 139 9.61 -5.25 -7.53
CA LYS A 139 10.05 -4.94 -8.90
C LYS A 139 8.88 -4.75 -9.90
N PRO A 140 7.83 -5.58 -9.95
CA PRO A 140 6.73 -5.39 -10.88
C PRO A 140 5.98 -4.06 -10.68
N VAL A 141 5.85 -3.61 -9.43
CA VAL A 141 5.23 -2.32 -9.10
C VAL A 141 6.13 -1.18 -9.55
N HIS A 142 7.45 -1.30 -9.32
CA HIS A 142 8.45 -0.35 -9.80
C HIS A 142 8.39 -0.18 -11.32
N ASP A 143 8.43 -1.29 -12.07
CA ASP A 143 8.45 -1.26 -13.52
C ASP A 143 7.18 -0.61 -14.10
N LYS A 144 6.01 -0.90 -13.52
CA LYS A 144 4.73 -0.27 -13.92
C LYS A 144 4.70 1.22 -13.62
N LEU A 145 5.20 1.64 -12.45
CA LEU A 145 5.27 3.05 -12.09
C LEU A 145 6.25 3.83 -12.97
N ALA A 146 7.38 3.24 -13.35
CA ALA A 146 8.33 3.86 -14.27
C ALA A 146 7.66 4.17 -15.61
N LEU A 147 6.95 3.20 -16.19
CA LEU A 147 6.20 3.38 -17.44
C LEU A 147 5.09 4.43 -17.30
N ALA A 148 4.37 4.43 -16.18
CA ALA A 148 3.30 5.40 -15.93
C ALA A 148 3.86 6.82 -15.75
N LEU A 149 5.04 6.96 -15.13
CA LEU A 149 5.71 8.24 -14.92
C LEU A 149 6.08 8.89 -16.25
N ASP A 150 6.64 8.12 -17.17
CA ASP A 150 6.96 8.59 -18.53
C ASP A 150 5.71 9.14 -19.23
N PHE A 151 4.56 8.50 -19.05
CA PHE A 151 3.30 8.94 -19.65
C PHE A 151 2.76 10.22 -19.03
N VAL A 152 2.75 10.35 -17.69
CA VAL A 152 2.22 11.55 -17.01
C VAL A 152 3.17 12.76 -17.08
N CYS A 153 4.44 12.55 -17.40
CA CYS A 153 5.39 13.63 -17.69
C CYS A 153 5.21 14.24 -19.08
N LEU A 154 4.49 13.56 -19.99
CA LEU A 154 4.19 14.03 -21.34
C LEU A 154 2.84 14.78 -21.45
N LEU A 155 2.04 14.76 -20.38
CA LEU A 155 0.76 15.47 -20.23
C LEU A 155 0.94 16.80 -19.48
#